data_AF-A0AAX3KWX6-F1
#
_entry.id   AF-A0AAX3KWX6-F1
#
_cell.length_a   1.000
_cell.length_b   1.000
_cell.length_c   1.000
_cell.angle_alpha   90.00
_cell.angle_beta   90.00
_cell.angle_gamma   90.00
#
_symmetry.space_group_name_H-M   'P 1'
#
loop_
_entity.id
_entity.type
_entity.pdbx_description
1 polymer ?
#
loop_
_entity_poly.entity_id
_entity_poly.type
_entity_poly.pdbx_seq_one_letter_code
_entity_poly.pdbx_strand_id
1 'polypeptide(L)'
;METLSPLSQVAVKDLETAQPPTRLSPDFIERLLSRCETRMGEMEDFADMSPDLRLIHMQNVDLLVRTVVGECRDRDQIRRVQRILSFCEEHAGWLQLQPVARKGAA
;
A
#
# COMPACT_ATOMS: atom_id res chain seq x y z
N MET A 1 31.74 -16.25 28.34
CA MET A 1 30.29 -16.54 28.41
C MET A 1 29.62 -15.19 28.62
N GLU A 2 29.27 -14.52 27.53
CA GLU A 2 28.72 -13.15 27.59
C GLU A 2 27.22 -13.24 27.87
N THR A 3 26.82 -12.78 29.05
CA THR A 3 25.41 -12.68 29.45
C THR A 3 24.78 -11.50 28.73
N LEU A 4 23.86 -11.77 27.80
CA LEU A 4 23.08 -10.74 27.12
C LEU A 4 22.30 -9.89 28.14
N SER A 5 22.35 -8.58 27.95
CA SER A 5 21.65 -7.57 28.76
C SER A 5 20.15 -7.87 28.87
N PRO A 6 19.49 -7.62 30.02
CA PRO A 6 18.07 -7.93 30.23
C PRO A 6 17.12 -7.28 29.22
N LEU A 7 17.49 -6.14 28.64
CA LEU A 7 16.73 -5.50 27.54
C LEU A 7 16.76 -6.33 26.24
N SER A 8 17.88 -7.00 25.97
CA SER A 8 18.04 -7.89 24.82
C SER A 8 17.20 -9.16 24.97
N GLN A 9 16.97 -9.63 26.20
CA GLN A 9 16.14 -10.80 26.47
C GLN A 9 14.64 -10.52 26.28
N VAL A 10 14.17 -9.31 26.61
CA VAL A 10 12.79 -8.88 26.36
C VAL A 10 12.52 -8.77 24.86
N ALA A 11 13.43 -8.15 24.11
CA ALA A 11 13.29 -8.00 22.65
C ALA A 11 13.27 -9.35 21.91
N VAL A 12 14.06 -10.34 22.36
CA VAL A 12 14.04 -11.70 21.79
C VAL A 12 12.72 -12.41 22.13
N LYS A 13 12.23 -12.27 23.36
CA LYS A 13 10.98 -12.89 23.81
C LYS A 13 9.74 -12.29 23.10
N ASP A 14 9.76 -11.01 22.77
CA ASP A 14 8.73 -10.36 21.95
C ASP A 14 8.78 -10.85 20.49
N LEU A 15 9.97 -11.18 19.97
CA LEU A 15 10.13 -11.79 18.64
C LEU A 15 9.64 -13.26 18.61
N GLU A 16 9.87 -14.00 19.69
CA GLU A 16 9.45 -15.40 19.84
C GLU A 16 7.94 -15.54 20.10
N THR A 17 7.31 -14.50 20.68
CA THR A 17 5.87 -14.45 20.96
C THR A 17 5.07 -13.64 19.93
N ALA A 18 5.75 -12.98 19.00
CA ALA A 18 5.12 -12.41 17.82
C ALA A 18 4.43 -13.56 17.07
N GLN A 19 3.10 -13.62 17.17
CA GLN A 19 2.30 -14.46 16.29
C GLN A 19 2.76 -14.16 14.86
N PRO A 20 3.04 -15.19 14.03
CA PRO A 20 3.20 -14.95 12.61
C PRO A 20 1.99 -14.14 12.15
N PRO A 21 2.18 -13.07 11.35
CA PRO A 21 1.09 -12.17 11.01
C PRO A 21 -0.10 -13.02 10.57
N THR A 22 -1.21 -12.89 11.29
CA THR A 22 -2.42 -13.66 11.01
C THR A 22 -2.76 -13.43 9.54
N ARG A 23 -2.65 -14.49 8.74
CA ARG A 23 -2.88 -14.42 7.30
C ARG A 23 -4.23 -13.79 7.01
N LEU A 24 -4.30 -12.98 5.97
CA LEU A 24 -5.55 -12.36 5.57
C LEU A 24 -6.52 -13.43 5.07
N SER A 25 -7.81 -13.29 5.42
CA SER A 25 -8.82 -14.19 4.87
C SER A 25 -9.01 -13.91 3.37
N PRO A 26 -9.35 -14.93 2.55
CA PRO A 26 -9.60 -14.74 1.13
C PRO A 26 -10.63 -13.64 0.84
N ASP A 27 -11.75 -13.63 1.58
CA ASP A 27 -12.79 -12.60 1.45
C ASP A 27 -12.30 -11.19 1.77
N PHE A 28 -11.30 -11.07 2.65
CA PHE A 28 -10.71 -9.78 2.96
C PHE A 28 -9.76 -9.35 1.84
N ILE A 29 -8.94 -10.26 1.31
CA ILE A 29 -8.07 -10.00 0.13
C ILE A 29 -8.93 -9.53 -1.05
N GLU A 30 -10.02 -10.24 -1.35
CA GLU A 30 -10.96 -9.86 -2.43
C GLU A 30 -11.53 -8.46 -2.25
N ARG A 31 -11.91 -8.10 -1.02
CA ARG A 31 -12.42 -6.76 -0.72
C ARG A 31 -11.37 -5.67 -0.91
N LEU A 32 -10.11 -5.94 -0.59
CA LEU A 32 -9.02 -4.97 -0.79
C LEU A 32 -8.71 -4.82 -2.29
N LEU A 33 -8.64 -5.91 -3.04
CA LEU A 33 -8.43 -5.87 -4.50
C LEU A 33 -9.54 -5.10 -5.21
N SER A 34 -10.81 -5.40 -4.91
CA SER A 34 -11.96 -4.70 -5.51
C SER A 34 -11.98 -3.22 -5.15
N ARG A 35 -11.50 -2.85 -3.96
CA ARG A 35 -11.33 -1.44 -3.57
C ARG A 35 -10.24 -0.75 -4.38
N CYS A 36 -9.10 -1.39 -4.60
CA CYS A 36 -8.06 -0.85 -5.49
C CYS A 36 -8.62 -0.58 -6.89
N GLU A 37 -9.31 -1.55 -7.47
CA GLU A 37 -9.86 -1.45 -8.83
C GLU A 37 -10.93 -0.36 -8.93
N THR A 38 -11.77 -0.20 -7.90
CA THR A 38 -12.76 0.88 -7.86
C THR A 38 -12.07 2.25 -7.86
N ARG A 39 -11.00 2.43 -7.07
CA ARG A 39 -10.25 3.70 -7.05
C ARG A 39 -9.51 3.98 -8.35
N MET A 40 -8.97 2.95 -8.98
CA MET A 40 -8.37 3.07 -10.32
C MET A 40 -9.41 3.54 -11.33
N GLY A 41 -10.57 2.87 -11.36
CA GLY A 41 -11.69 3.26 -12.23
C GLY A 41 -12.15 4.70 -11.98
N GLU A 42 -12.31 5.11 -10.71
CA GLU A 42 -12.64 6.51 -10.38
C GLU A 42 -11.58 7.50 -10.93
N MET A 43 -10.29 7.19 -10.84
CA MET A 43 -9.25 8.07 -11.38
C MET A 43 -9.23 8.12 -12.92
N GLU A 44 -9.61 7.05 -13.59
CA GLU A 44 -9.70 6.95 -15.05
C GLU A 44 -10.98 7.60 -15.61
N ASP A 45 -12.10 7.42 -14.93
CA ASP A 45 -13.42 7.87 -15.36
C ASP A 45 -13.65 9.38 -15.12
N PHE A 46 -13.04 9.95 -14.06
CA PHE A 46 -13.19 11.35 -13.70
C PHE A 46 -11.96 12.18 -14.10
N ALA A 47 -11.90 12.57 -15.38
CA ALA A 47 -10.80 13.36 -15.93
C ALA A 47 -10.59 14.72 -15.21
N ASP A 48 -11.65 15.29 -14.63
CA ASP A 48 -11.67 16.54 -13.87
C ASP A 48 -11.39 16.37 -12.36
N MET A 49 -11.05 15.15 -11.91
CA MET A 49 -10.65 14.88 -10.54
C MET A 49 -9.49 15.79 -10.13
N SER A 50 -9.64 16.47 -8.98
CA SER A 50 -8.62 17.36 -8.46
C SER A 50 -7.30 16.61 -8.18
N PRO A 51 -6.13 17.27 -8.33
CA PRO A 51 -4.85 16.64 -8.05
C PRO A 51 -4.74 16.06 -6.63
N ASP A 52 -5.31 16.76 -5.64
CA ASP A 52 -5.29 16.32 -4.23
C ASP A 52 -6.13 15.05 -4.03
N LEU A 53 -7.33 14.99 -4.63
CA LEU A 53 -8.18 13.81 -4.54
C LEU A 53 -7.54 12.61 -5.25
N ARG A 54 -6.94 12.86 -6.43
CA ARG A 54 -6.18 11.84 -7.16
C ARG A 54 -5.01 11.31 -6.36
N LEU A 55 -4.26 12.19 -5.69
CA LEU A 55 -3.17 11.79 -4.78
C LEU A 55 -3.70 10.91 -3.64
N ILE A 56 -4.81 11.27 -3.01
CA ILE A 56 -5.43 10.48 -1.93
C ILE A 56 -5.84 9.09 -2.43
N HIS A 57 -6.43 9.00 -3.63
CA HIS A 57 -6.80 7.72 -4.24
C HIS A 57 -5.56 6.89 -4.54
N MET A 58 -4.53 7.50 -5.12
CA MET A 58 -3.26 6.84 -5.44
C MET A 58 -2.56 6.28 -4.20
N GLN A 59 -2.54 7.06 -3.10
CA GLN A 59 -2.01 6.61 -1.80
C GLN A 59 -2.84 5.48 -1.19
N ASN A 60 -4.17 5.51 -1.36
CA ASN A 60 -5.04 4.41 -0.94
C ASN A 60 -4.70 3.13 -1.70
N VAL A 61 -4.58 3.21 -3.03
CA VAL A 61 -4.26 2.05 -3.86
C VAL A 61 -2.90 1.47 -3.47
N ASP A 62 -1.86 2.30 -3.32
CA ASP A 62 -0.51 1.87 -2.93
C ASP A 62 -0.49 1.18 -1.55
N LEU A 63 -1.19 1.73 -0.56
CA LEU A 63 -1.30 1.13 0.76
C LEU A 63 -2.01 -0.24 0.73
N LEU A 64 -3.15 -0.30 0.03
CA LEU A 64 -3.98 -1.50 -0.05
C LEU A 64 -3.26 -2.61 -0.81
N VAL A 65 -2.61 -2.31 -1.95
CA VAL A 65 -1.92 -3.32 -2.75
C VAL A 65 -0.72 -3.91 -2.01
N ARG A 66 0.07 -3.08 -1.29
CA ARG A 66 1.17 -3.56 -0.44
C ARG A 66 0.70 -4.49 0.67
N THR A 67 -0.53 -4.31 1.16
CA THR A 67 -1.13 -5.17 2.18
C THR A 67 -1.46 -6.57 1.65
N VAL A 68 -1.78 -6.71 0.36
CA VAL A 68 -2.23 -8.00 -0.22
C VAL A 68 -1.19 -8.74 -1.06
N VAL A 69 -0.14 -8.07 -1.56
CA VAL A 69 0.89 -8.66 -2.45
C VAL A 69 1.49 -9.96 -1.89
N GLY A 70 1.77 -10.04 -0.58
CA GLY A 70 2.32 -11.24 0.05
C GLY A 70 1.29 -12.33 0.38
N GLU A 71 0.00 -11.98 0.31
CA GLU A 71 -1.12 -12.77 0.80
C GLU A 71 -1.88 -13.48 -0.32
N CYS A 72 -1.78 -13.00 -1.57
CA CYS A 72 -2.43 -13.63 -2.73
C CYS A 72 -1.93 -15.05 -3.00
N ARG A 73 -2.85 -15.96 -3.37
CA ARG A 73 -2.54 -17.39 -3.55
C ARG A 73 -3.02 -17.99 -4.87
N ASP A 74 -4.13 -17.51 -5.41
CA ASP A 74 -4.62 -17.97 -6.72
C ASP A 74 -4.17 -17.05 -7.86
N ARG A 75 -4.29 -17.58 -9.08
CA ARG A 75 -3.81 -16.90 -10.28
C ARG A 75 -4.61 -15.64 -10.62
N ASP A 76 -5.87 -15.56 -10.21
CA ASP A 76 -6.70 -14.38 -10.47
C ASP A 76 -6.27 -13.21 -9.60
N GLN A 77 -6.14 -13.45 -8.29
CA GLN A 77 -5.62 -12.46 -7.34
C GLN A 77 -4.25 -11.93 -7.76
N ILE A 78 -3.33 -12.83 -8.15
CA ILE A 78 -1.99 -12.43 -8.61
C ILE A 78 -2.08 -11.54 -9.86
N ARG A 79 -2.95 -11.87 -10.82
CA ARG A 79 -3.15 -11.04 -12.03
C ARG A 79 -3.76 -9.67 -11.70
N ARG A 80 -4.67 -9.61 -10.74
CA ARG A 80 -5.26 -8.34 -10.27
C ARG A 80 -4.22 -7.47 -9.59
N VAL A 81 -3.43 -8.03 -8.68
CA VAL A 81 -2.29 -7.33 -8.05
C VAL A 81 -1.31 -6.81 -9.10
N GLN A 82 -0.93 -7.62 -10.08
CA GLN A 82 -0.02 -7.18 -11.15
C GLN A 82 -0.58 -5.99 -11.92
N ARG A 83 -1.86 -6.01 -12.28
CA ARG A 83 -2.53 -4.86 -12.93
C ARG A 83 -2.51 -3.61 -12.06
N ILE A 84 -2.82 -3.77 -10.77
CA ILE A 84 -2.79 -2.66 -9.81
C ILE A 84 -1.38 -2.08 -9.67
N LEU A 85 -0.36 -2.93 -9.58
CA LEU A 85 1.04 -2.50 -9.50
C LEU A 85 1.50 -1.77 -10.77
N SER A 86 1.16 -2.29 -11.96
CA SER A 86 1.43 -1.60 -13.22
C SER A 86 0.75 -0.23 -13.28
N PHE A 87 -0.51 -0.13 -12.86
CA PHE A 87 -1.18 1.16 -12.73
C PHE A 87 -0.42 2.10 -11.79
N CYS A 88 0.08 1.60 -10.65
CA CYS A 88 0.84 2.42 -9.72
C CYS A 88 2.16 2.93 -10.31
N GLU A 89 2.85 2.09 -11.09
CA GLU A 89 4.10 2.45 -11.77
C GLU A 89 3.88 3.50 -12.86
N GLU A 90 2.87 3.31 -13.71
CA GLU A 90 2.48 4.25 -14.77
C GLU A 90 2.15 5.64 -14.21
N HIS A 91 1.58 5.68 -13.00
CA HIS A 91 1.09 6.89 -12.36
C HIS A 91 1.95 7.36 -11.18
N ALA A 92 3.18 6.85 -11.03
CA ALA A 92 4.08 7.20 -9.92
C ALA A 92 4.35 8.71 -9.82
N GLY A 93 4.28 9.44 -10.94
CA GLY A 93 4.40 10.89 -10.99
C GLY A 93 3.31 11.63 -10.20
N TRP A 94 2.14 11.03 -9.97
CA TRP A 94 1.07 11.64 -9.17
C TRP A 94 1.39 11.70 -7.68
N LEU A 95 2.28 10.83 -7.20
CA LEU A 95 2.74 10.83 -5.81
C LEU A 95 3.79 11.91 -5.54
N GLN A 96 4.34 12.54 -6.58
CA GLN A 96 5.27 13.64 -6.43
C GLN A 96 4.48 14.91 -6.11
N LEU A 97 4.62 15.39 -4.88
CA LEU A 97 4.19 16.74 -4.52
C LEU A 97 4.82 17.73 -5.50
N GLN A 98 3.99 18.41 -6.29
CA GLN A 98 4.43 19.56 -7.07
C GLN A 98 5.18 20.49 -6.12
N PRO A 99 6.41 20.93 -6.44
CA PRO A 99 7.11 21.86 -5.59
C PRO A 99 6.22 23.10 -5.48
N VAL A 100 5.73 23.38 -4.27
CA VAL A 100 5.03 24.62 -3.97
C VAL A 100 5.97 25.71 -4.45
N ALA A 101 5.61 26.38 -5.55
CA ALA A 101 6.35 27.53 -6.02
C ALA A 101 6.37 28.49 -4.85
N ARG A 102 7.52 28.57 -4.15
CA ARG A 102 7.78 29.59 -3.15
C ARG A 102 7.71 30.89 -3.92
N LYS A 103 6.54 31.52 -3.90
CA LYS A 103 6.35 32.88 -4.36
C LYS A 103 7.23 33.71 -3.45
N GLY A 104 8.45 33.98 -3.91
CA GLY A 104 9.40 34.81 -3.21
C GLY A 104 8.74 36.14 -2.93
N ALA A 105 8.69 36.50 -1.65
CA ALA A 105 8.49 37.87 -1.26
C ALA A 105 9.71 38.65 -1.78
N ALA A 106 9.45 39.56 -2.72
CA ALA A 106 10.29 40.70 -3.05
C ALA A 106 9.37 41.84 -3.47
#